data_AF-A0A6B3P532-F1
#
_entry.id   AF-A0A6B3P532-F1
#
_cell.length_a   1.000
_cell.length_b   1.000
_cell.length_c   1.000
_cell.angle_alpha   90.00
_cell.angle_beta   90.00
_cell.angle_gamma   90.00
#
_symmetry.space_group_name_H-M   'P 1'
#
loop_
_entity.id
_entity.type
_entity.pdbx_description
1 polymer ?
#
loop_
_entity_poly.entity_id
_entity_poly.type
_entity_poly.pdbx_seq_one_letter_code
_entity_poly.pdbx_strand_id
1 'polypeptide(L)'
;MHLISIRNLRHDLAPHQHDVQNQVNAWYATVKSAKWKNLEEVRRIYRDAEAVGNFTVFNIKGNSYRLIVGINYENQTMYYKYFLTHAEYDKNKWKDDPYF
;
A
#
# COMPACT_ATOMS: atom_id res chain seq x y z
N MET A 1 1.86 -3.94 12.40
CA MET A 1 1.85 -5.02 11.39
C MET A 1 3.24 -5.12 10.79
N HIS A 2 3.68 -6.33 10.41
CA HIS A 2 5.00 -6.53 9.81
C HIS A 2 4.92 -6.44 8.28
N LEU A 3 5.61 -5.45 7.69
CA LEU A 3 5.66 -5.27 6.24
C LEU A 3 6.77 -6.13 5.63
N ILE A 4 6.36 -7.05 4.77
CA ILE A 4 7.21 -7.89 3.94
C ILE A 4 7.55 -7.14 2.65
N SER A 5 8.77 -7.33 2.16
CA SER A 5 9.28 -6.75 0.91
C SER A 5 9.42 -5.21 0.91
N ILE A 6 9.72 -4.60 2.06
CA ILE A 6 10.03 -3.15 2.15
C ILE A 6 11.17 -2.70 1.21
N ARG A 7 12.09 -3.59 0.84
CA ARG A 7 13.15 -3.30 -0.13
C ARG A 7 12.59 -3.02 -1.52
N ASN A 8 11.57 -3.76 -1.94
CA ASN A 8 10.90 -3.58 -3.22
C ASN A 8 10.12 -2.26 -3.24
N LEU A 9 9.41 -1.93 -2.16
CA LEU A 9 8.77 -0.61 -2.04
C LEU A 9 9.79 0.53 -2.19
N ARG A 10 10.96 0.42 -1.55
CA ARG A 10 12.01 1.45 -1.68
C ARG A 10 12.59 1.52 -3.09
N HIS A 11 12.70 0.40 -3.79
CA HIS A 11 13.14 0.36 -5.18
C HIS A 11 12.13 1.07 -6.09
N ASP A 12 10.86 0.73 -5.99
CA ASP A 12 9.79 1.30 -6.83
C ASP A 12 9.50 2.77 -6.49
N LEU A 13 9.77 3.17 -5.24
CA LEU A 13 9.70 4.56 -4.79
C LEU A 13 10.85 5.42 -5.33
N ALA A 14 12.01 4.84 -5.62
CA ALA A 14 13.25 5.58 -5.90
C ALA A 14 13.12 6.63 -7.03
N PRO A 15 12.45 6.35 -8.16
CA PRO A 15 12.25 7.34 -9.22
C PRO A 15 11.41 8.56 -8.80
N HIS A 16 10.61 8.42 -7.73
CA HIS A 16 9.68 9.43 -7.24
C HIS A 16 10.05 9.92 -5.83
N GLN A 17 11.25 9.57 -5.34
CA GLN A 17 11.60 9.73 -3.92
C GLN A 17 11.46 11.17 -3.43
N HIS A 18 11.95 12.15 -4.19
CA HIS A 18 11.85 13.57 -3.82
C HIS A 18 10.41 14.07 -3.67
N ASP A 19 9.46 13.39 -4.31
CA ASP A 19 8.07 13.80 -4.41
C ASP A 19 7.17 13.18 -3.33
N VAL A 20 7.47 11.95 -2.90
CA VAL A 20 6.52 11.13 -2.11
C VAL A 20 7.14 10.38 -0.93
N GLN A 21 8.45 10.50 -0.69
CA GLN A 21 9.15 9.78 0.37
C GLN A 21 8.58 10.06 1.77
N ASN A 22 8.22 11.30 2.07
CA ASN A 22 7.72 11.65 3.40
C ASN A 22 6.38 10.97 3.69
N GLN A 23 5.49 10.91 2.70
CA GLN A 23 4.18 10.28 2.80
C GLN A 23 4.31 8.76 2.93
N VAL A 24 5.21 8.14 2.18
CA VAL A 24 5.48 6.69 2.30
C VAL A 24 6.13 6.35 3.65
N ASN A 25 7.04 7.18 4.14
CA ASN A 25 7.63 6.99 5.47
C ASN A 25 6.60 7.10 6.59
N ALA A 26 5.70 8.10 6.51
CA ALA A 26 4.59 8.25 7.46
C ALA A 26 3.65 7.04 7.40
N TRP A 27 3.29 6.58 6.19
CA TRP A 27 2.50 5.37 6.01
C TRP A 27 3.17 4.14 6.64
N TYR A 28 4.46 3.94 6.38
CA TYR A 28 5.21 2.82 6.93
C TYR A 28 5.28 2.85 8.46
N ALA A 29 5.47 4.03 9.05
CA ALA A 29 5.48 4.20 10.51
C ALA A 29 4.12 3.80 11.12
N THR A 30 3.01 4.21 10.52
CA THR A 30 1.66 3.81 10.94
C THR A 30 1.45 2.30 10.80
N VAL A 31 1.82 1.70 9.67
CA VAL A 31 1.69 0.25 9.46
C VAL A 31 2.47 -0.53 10.51
N LYS A 32 3.68 -0.07 10.85
CA LYS A 32 4.54 -0.74 11.84
C LYS A 32 3.89 -0.79 13.24
N SER A 33 3.20 0.28 13.65
CA SER A 33 2.51 0.35 14.95
C SER A 33 1.09 -0.21 14.94
N ALA A 34 0.47 -0.36 13.76
CA ALA A 34 -0.90 -0.83 13.62
C ALA A 34 -1.11 -2.28 14.10
N LYS A 35 -2.30 -2.55 14.62
CA LYS A 35 -2.80 -3.89 14.94
C LYS A 35 -4.18 -4.13 14.31
N TRP A 36 -4.31 -3.80 13.03
CA TRP A 36 -5.57 -3.87 12.33
C TRP A 36 -6.08 -5.31 12.21
N LYS A 37 -7.39 -5.48 12.34
CA LYS A 37 -8.08 -6.78 12.26
C LYS A 37 -8.96 -6.92 11.01
N ASN A 38 -9.24 -5.82 10.34
CA ASN A 38 -10.08 -5.78 9.14
C ASN A 38 -9.90 -4.42 8.42
N LEU A 39 -10.48 -4.31 7.22
CA LEU A 39 -10.44 -3.10 6.39
C LEU A 39 -11.03 -1.88 7.10
N GLU A 40 -12.06 -2.04 7.92
CA GLU A 40 -12.70 -0.91 8.62
C GLU A 40 -11.74 -0.26 9.63
N GLU A 41 -10.90 -1.05 10.31
CA GLU A 41 -9.86 -0.51 11.18
C GLU A 41 -8.74 0.20 10.39
N VAL A 42 -8.43 -0.27 9.17
CA VAL A 42 -7.54 0.47 8.24
C VAL A 42 -8.17 1.82 7.89
N ARG A 43 -9.46 1.82 7.54
CA ARG A 43 -10.23 3.00 7.11
C ARG A 43 -10.41 4.05 8.20
N ARG A 44 -10.31 3.69 9.48
CA ARG A 44 -10.25 4.67 10.58
C ARG A 44 -9.08 5.64 10.44
N ILE A 45 -7.99 5.22 9.79
CA ILE A 45 -6.80 6.05 9.57
C ILE A 45 -6.68 6.46 8.10
N TYR A 46 -6.85 5.51 7.18
CA TYR A 46 -6.80 5.73 5.74
C TYR A 46 -8.20 5.60 5.15
N ARG A 47 -9.02 6.65 5.29
CA ARG A 47 -10.46 6.63 4.95
C ARG A 47 -10.75 6.15 3.53
N ASP A 48 -9.90 6.50 2.59
CA ASP A 48 -10.02 6.14 1.17
C ASP A 48 -9.33 4.81 0.83
N ALA A 49 -8.94 4.00 1.83
CA ALA A 49 -8.39 2.68 1.57
C ALA A 49 -9.49 1.75 1.02
N GLU A 50 -9.16 1.04 -0.05
CA GLU A 50 -10.10 0.21 -0.78
C GLU A 50 -9.60 -1.24 -0.85
N ALA A 51 -10.50 -2.20 -0.65
CA ALA A 51 -10.22 -3.58 -0.99
C ALA A 51 -10.54 -3.81 -2.47
N VAL A 52 -9.58 -4.36 -3.21
CA VAL A 52 -9.71 -4.67 -4.64
C VAL A 52 -9.11 -6.05 -4.86
N GLY A 53 -9.97 -7.03 -5.16
CA GLY A 53 -9.57 -8.45 -5.14
C GLY A 53 -9.06 -8.84 -3.75
N ASN A 54 -7.92 -9.52 -3.70
CA ASN A 54 -7.24 -9.88 -2.45
C ASN A 54 -6.35 -8.76 -1.88
N PHE A 55 -6.31 -7.59 -2.51
CA PHE A 55 -5.41 -6.50 -2.11
C PHE A 55 -6.15 -5.33 -1.46
N THR A 56 -5.38 -4.53 -0.72
CA THR A 56 -5.78 -3.22 -0.21
C THR A 56 -4.95 -2.15 -0.89
N VAL A 57 -5.64 -1.12 -1.39
CA VAL A 57 -5.07 -0.02 -2.13
C VAL A 57 -5.13 1.25 -1.27
N PHE A 58 -3.97 1.90 -1.09
CA PHE A 58 -3.85 3.15 -0.36
C PHE A 58 -3.58 4.31 -1.33
N ASN A 59 -4.33 5.40 -1.15
CA ASN A 59 -4.07 6.67 -1.82
C ASN A 59 -2.93 7.41 -1.10
N ILE A 60 -1.84 7.65 -1.80
CA ILE A 60 -0.67 8.36 -1.27
C ILE A 60 -0.51 9.71 -1.96
N LYS A 61 -0.15 10.73 -1.16
CA LYS A 61 0.07 12.12 -1.62
C LYS A 61 -1.11 12.68 -2.41
N GLY A 62 -2.25 12.84 -1.72
CA GLY A 62 -3.45 13.46 -2.30
C GLY A 62 -3.91 12.76 -3.57
N ASN A 63 -3.99 11.42 -3.53
CA ASN A 63 -4.44 10.57 -4.64
C ASN A 63 -3.47 10.44 -5.84
N SER A 64 -2.27 11.01 -5.78
CA SER A 64 -1.28 10.97 -6.88
C SER A 64 -0.70 9.57 -7.12
N TYR A 65 -0.59 8.77 -6.06
CA TYR A 65 -0.02 7.42 -6.11
C TYR A 65 -0.93 6.39 -5.45
N ARG A 66 -0.72 5.13 -5.82
CA ARG A 66 -1.37 3.93 -5.30
C ARG A 66 -0.32 3.02 -4.71
N LEU A 67 -0.41 2.80 -3.41
CA LEU A 67 0.39 1.80 -2.71
C LEU A 67 -0.51 0.58 -2.49
N ILE A 68 -0.19 -0.51 -3.18
CA ILE A 68 -0.98 -1.73 -3.22
C ILE A 68 -0.29 -2.78 -2.35
N VAL A 69 -1.05 -3.40 -1.44
CA VAL A 69 -0.56 -4.43 -0.53
C VAL A 69 -1.56 -5.57 -0.39
N GLY A 70 -1.07 -6.78 -0.15
CA GLY A 70 -1.88 -7.84 0.46
C GLY A 70 -1.82 -7.71 1.99
N ILE A 71 -2.95 -7.85 2.68
CA ILE A 71 -2.98 -7.80 4.16
C ILE A 71 -3.47 -9.13 4.69
N ASN A 72 -2.68 -9.75 5.57
CA ASN A 72 -3.13 -10.86 6.39
C ASN A 72 -3.35 -10.36 7.82
N TYR A 73 -4.60 -10.13 8.17
CA TYR A 73 -4.99 -9.60 9.47
C TYR A 73 -4.75 -10.59 10.61
N GLU A 74 -4.85 -11.90 10.39
CA GLU A 74 -4.61 -12.91 11.43
C GLU A 74 -3.13 -12.97 11.81
N ASN A 75 -2.26 -13.05 10.80
CA ASN A 75 -0.82 -13.12 10.97
C ASN A 75 -0.17 -11.76 11.26
N GLN A 76 -0.96 -10.67 11.24
CA GLN A 76 -0.48 -9.30 11.44
C GLN A 76 0.64 -8.91 10.45
N THR A 77 0.57 -9.45 9.23
CA THR A 77 1.53 -9.20 8.14
C THR A 77 0.90 -8.43 6.99
N MET A 78 1.72 -7.64 6.32
CA MET A 78 1.38 -6.91 5.12
C MET A 78 2.43 -7.21 4.06
N TYR A 79 2.02 -7.50 2.84
CA TYR A 79 2.89 -7.83 1.72
C TYR A 79 2.84 -6.68 0.72
N TYR A 80 3.97 -6.01 0.53
CA TYR A 80 4.09 -5.04 -0.55
C TYR A 80 3.88 -5.73 -1.92
N LYS A 81 3.07 -5.10 -2.77
CA LYS A 81 2.82 -5.55 -4.14
C LYS A 81 3.33 -4.55 -5.17
N TYR A 82 2.78 -3.33 -5.15
CA TYR A 82 3.09 -2.32 -6.15
C TYR A 82 3.02 -0.90 -5.56
N PHE A 83 3.81 0.00 -6.14
CA PHE A 83 3.75 1.44 -5.94
C PHE A 83 3.65 2.09 -7.31
N LEU A 84 2.49 2.69 -7.61
CA LEU A 84 2.14 3.14 -8.95
C LEU A 84 1.69 4.60 -8.91
N THR A 85 1.92 5.34 -9.98
CA THR A 85 1.17 6.58 -10.25
C THR A 85 -0.30 6.26 -10.50
N HIS A 86 -1.18 7.25 -10.37
CA HIS A 86 -2.60 7.09 -10.75
C HIS A 86 -2.77 6.57 -12.18
N ALA A 87 -2.00 7.13 -13.13
CA ALA A 87 -2.08 6.74 -14.54
C ALA A 87 -1.62 5.29 -14.79
N GLU A 88 -0.68 4.76 -14.01
CA GLU A 88 -0.26 3.37 -14.10
C GLU A 88 -1.27 2.42 -13.46
N TYR A 89 -1.88 2.84 -12.35
CA TYR A 89 -2.95 2.10 -11.69
C TYR A 89 -4.15 1.89 -12.63
N ASP A 90 -4.56 2.93 -13.36
CA ASP A 90 -5.70 2.89 -14.29
C ASP A 90 -5.50 1.92 -15.46
N LYS A 91 -4.25 1.59 -15.79
CA LYS A 91 -3.94 0.59 -16.83
C LYS A 91 -4.27 -0.84 -16.39
N ASN A 92 -4.60 -1.06 -15.11
CA ASN A 92 -5.00 -2.36 -14.54
C ASN A 92 -4.01 -3.52 -14.69
N LYS A 93 -2.79 -3.31 -15.22
CA LYS A 93 -1.77 -4.37 -15.37
C LYS A 93 -1.37 -5.05 -14.05
N TRP A 94 -1.51 -4.34 -12.94
CA TRP A 94 -1.24 -4.89 -11.61
C TRP A 94 -2.26 -5.96 -11.18
N LYS A 95 -3.41 -6.06 -11.85
CA LYS A 95 -4.40 -7.11 -11.64
C LYS A 95 -4.00 -8.45 -12.27
N ASP A 96 -2.93 -8.47 -13.07
CA ASP A 96 -2.33 -9.70 -13.59
C ASP A 96 -1.46 -10.41 -12.52
N ASP A 97 -1.36 -9.86 -11.30
CA ASP A 97 -0.68 -10.52 -10.17
C ASP A 97 -1.36 -11.87 -9.88
N PRO A 98 -0.60 -12.99 -9.76
CA PRO A 98 -1.18 -14.31 -9.50
C PRO A 98 -2.00 -14.44 -8.22
N TYR A 99 -1.86 -13.48 -7.30
CA TYR A 99 -2.57 -13.42 -6.04
C TYR A 99 -3.70 -12.37 -6.03
N PHE A 100 -3.99 -11.70 -7.16
CA PHE A 100 -5.08 -10.72 -7.24
C PHE A 100 -6.45 -11.32 -6.93
#